data_AF-A0A2N0TUV6-F1
#
_entry.id   AF-A0A2N0TUV6-F1
#
_cell.length_a   1.000
_cell.length_b   1.000
_cell.length_c   1.000
_cell.angle_alpha   90.00
_cell.angle_beta   90.00
_cell.angle_gamma   90.00
#
_symmetry.space_group_name_H-M   'P 1'
#
loop_
_entity.id
_entity.type
_entity.pdbx_description
1 polymer ?
#
loop_
_entity_poly.entity_id
_entity_poly.type
_entity_poly.pdbx_seq_one_letter_code
_entity_poly.pdbx_strand_id
1 'polypeptide(L)'
;MKTKTNILIALVIILNMGNINAQESISYNKNQTEEKKVRPFRVGAKLGFPNIIGGNIEYVTPLFNDKLAVNLDYSMIKSDWLGFDEEAEAENNELDLTYIEGGLNYYFFKPGRGLYGGVELRKY
;
A
#
# COMPACT_ATOMS: atom_id res chain seq x y z
N MET A 1 -13.40 27.86 14.33
CA MET A 1 -13.21 26.39 14.25
C MET A 1 -13.93 25.75 13.06
N LYS A 2 -15.20 26.07 12.77
CA LYS A 2 -15.98 25.48 11.66
C LYS A 2 -15.36 25.63 10.26
N THR A 3 -14.69 26.74 9.97
CA THR A 3 -14.05 27.00 8.67
C THR A 3 -12.87 26.08 8.36
N LYS A 4 -12.07 25.72 9.37
CA LYS A 4 -10.93 24.80 9.18
C LYS A 4 -11.41 23.37 8.92
N THR A 5 -12.45 22.92 9.61
CA THR A 5 -13.08 21.60 9.40
C THR A 5 -13.70 21.49 8.00
N ASN A 6 -14.35 22.56 7.51
CA ASN A 6 -14.93 22.57 6.16
C ASN A 6 -13.85 22.53 5.05
N ILE A 7 -12.71 23.18 5.26
CA ILE A 7 -11.56 23.12 4.33
C ILE A 7 -10.95 21.72 4.32
N LEU A 8 -10.84 21.07 5.49
CA LEU A 8 -10.33 19.70 5.60
C LEU A 8 -11.24 18.70 4.87
N ILE A 9 -12.57 18.83 5.03
CA ILE A 9 -13.55 18.00 4.32
C ILE A 9 -13.47 18.22 2.80
N ALA A 10 -13.33 19.47 2.36
CA ALA A 10 -13.18 19.78 0.93
C ALA A 10 -11.90 19.18 0.33
N LEU A 11 -10.78 19.21 1.07
CA LEU A 11 -9.52 18.59 0.65
C LEU A 11 -9.64 17.06 0.52
N VAL A 12 -10.30 16.40 1.46
CA VAL A 12 -10.55 14.95 1.41
C VAL A 12 -11.41 14.57 0.20
N ILE A 13 -12.43 15.36 -0.14
CA ILE A 13 -13.28 15.11 -1.31
C ILE A 13 -12.48 15.28 -2.62
N ILE A 14 -11.67 16.34 -2.73
CA ILE A 14 -10.85 16.62 -3.93
C ILE A 14 -9.78 15.52 -4.14
N LEU A 15 -9.16 15.02 -3.07
CA LEU A 15 -8.18 13.92 -3.13
C LEU A 15 -8.79 12.59 -3.60
N ASN A 16 -10.09 12.34 -3.36
CA ASN A 16 -10.76 11.13 -3.81
C ASN A 16 -11.18 11.16 -5.29
N MET A 17 -11.31 12.35 -5.90
CA MET A 17 -11.66 12.46 -7.33
C MET A 17 -10.51 12.10 -8.28
N GLY A 18 -9.25 12.20 -7.81
CA GLY A 18 -8.06 11.88 -8.61
C GLY A 18 -7.83 10.39 -8.84
N ASN A 19 -8.46 9.50 -8.07
CA ASN A 19 -8.21 8.05 -8.11
C ASN A 19 -9.12 7.26 -9.06
N ILE A 20 -10.04 7.91 -9.78
CA ILE A 20 -11.00 7.23 -10.67
C ILE A 20 -10.45 6.99 -12.09
N ASN A 21 -9.33 7.63 -12.47
CA ASN A 21 -8.76 7.47 -13.81
C ASN A 21 -7.63 6.44 -13.85
N ALA A 22 -7.96 5.15 -13.70
CA ALA A 22 -7.02 4.06 -14.01
C ALA A 22 -7.63 2.97 -14.92
N GLN A 23 -8.73 3.27 -15.62
CA GLN A 23 -9.26 2.38 -16.66
C GLN A 23 -8.92 2.95 -18.04
N GLU A 24 -7.72 2.59 -18.52
CA GLU A 24 -7.36 2.77 -19.92
C GLU A 24 -8.17 1.76 -20.75
N SER A 25 -9.21 2.22 -21.44
CA SER A 25 -9.91 1.42 -22.45
C SER A 25 -9.05 1.39 -23.71
N ILE A 26 -8.19 0.38 -23.81
CA ILE A 26 -7.48 0.07 -25.06
C ILE A 26 -8.49 -0.58 -26.01
N SER A 27 -8.77 0.10 -27.13
CA SER A 27 -9.55 -0.41 -28.26
C SER A 27 -9.04 -1.78 -28.71
N TYR A 28 -9.94 -2.75 -28.72
CA TYR A 28 -9.66 -4.15 -29.02
C TYR A 28 -9.55 -4.37 -30.54
N ASN A 29 -8.33 -4.45 -31.08
CA ASN A 29 -8.12 -5.05 -32.39
C ASN A 29 -7.93 -6.56 -32.19
N LYS A 30 -8.97 -7.32 -32.52
CA LYS A 30 -9.03 -8.78 -32.45
C LYS A 30 -8.05 -9.35 -33.47
N ASN A 31 -6.89 -9.85 -33.02
CA ASN A 31 -6.14 -11.02 -33.55
C ASN A 31 -4.63 -10.93 -33.24
N GLN A 32 -4.22 -10.87 -31.98
CA GLN A 32 -2.89 -11.32 -31.55
C GLN A 32 -3.03 -11.96 -30.17
N THR A 33 -2.42 -13.13 -29.98
CA THR A 33 -2.31 -13.80 -28.68
C THR A 33 -1.35 -12.98 -27.83
N GLU A 34 -1.82 -11.84 -27.32
CA GLU A 34 -1.01 -10.94 -26.49
C GLU A 34 -0.81 -11.58 -25.12
N GLU A 35 0.42 -12.08 -24.89
CA GLU A 35 0.90 -12.27 -23.53
C GLU A 35 0.77 -10.93 -22.80
N LYS A 36 -0.20 -10.84 -21.88
CA LYS A 36 -0.43 -9.64 -21.09
C LYS A 36 0.83 -9.29 -20.31
N LYS A 37 1.60 -8.33 -20.82
CA LYS A 37 2.85 -7.85 -20.24
C LYS A 37 2.63 -7.42 -18.79
N VAL A 38 3.30 -8.10 -17.86
CA VAL A 38 3.24 -7.79 -16.44
C VAL A 38 3.95 -6.45 -16.18
N ARG A 39 3.34 -5.57 -15.39
CA ARG A 39 4.00 -4.34 -14.93
C ARG A 39 5.04 -4.70 -13.87
N PRO A 40 6.35 -4.48 -14.14
CA PRO A 40 7.40 -4.93 -13.25
C PRO A 40 7.50 -4.07 -12.00
N PHE A 41 7.35 -2.75 -12.10
CA PHE A 41 7.40 -1.84 -10.95
C PHE A 41 6.00 -1.42 -10.49
N ARG A 42 5.78 -1.42 -9.17
CA ARG A 42 4.48 -1.14 -8.55
C ARG A 42 4.68 -0.38 -7.25
N VAL A 43 3.73 0.50 -7.00
CA VAL A 43 3.64 1.26 -5.76
C VAL A 43 2.22 1.17 -5.24
N GLY A 44 2.06 1.15 -3.93
CA GLY A 44 0.76 1.22 -3.28
C GLY A 44 0.85 1.80 -1.89
N ALA A 45 -0.32 1.99 -1.30
CA ALA A 45 -0.47 2.46 0.06
C ALA A 45 -1.09 1.34 0.90
N LYS A 46 -0.57 1.15 2.10
CA LYS A 46 -1.10 0.24 3.12
C LYS A 46 -1.78 1.06 4.20
N LEU A 47 -3.01 0.68 4.54
CA LEU A 47 -3.76 1.20 5.69
C LEU A 47 -4.15 -0.01 6.54
N GLY A 48 -3.83 0.02 7.83
CA GLY A 48 -4.09 -1.08 8.76
C GLY A 48 -4.73 -0.60 10.06
N PHE A 49 -5.42 -1.50 10.75
CA PHE A 49 -5.92 -1.29 12.10
C PHE A 49 -4.81 -1.64 13.13
N PRO A 50 -4.60 -0.89 14.23
CA PRO A 50 -5.47 0.15 14.76
C PRO A 50 -5.35 1.50 14.05
N ASN A 51 -4.18 1.89 13.51
CA ASN A 51 -4.00 3.02 12.59
C ASN A 51 -2.56 2.99 12.03
N ILE A 52 -2.29 2.03 11.14
CA ILE A 52 -1.01 1.89 10.44
C ILE A 52 -1.15 2.57 9.09
N ILE A 53 -0.29 3.55 8.80
CA ILE A 53 -0.18 4.13 7.45
C ILE A 53 1.18 3.74 6.91
N GLY A 54 1.19 3.17 5.71
CA GLY A 54 2.41 2.77 5.06
C GLY A 54 2.36 2.88 3.54
N GLY A 55 3.53 2.83 2.92
CA GLY A 55 3.70 2.67 1.49
C GLY A 55 4.31 1.31 1.19
N ASN A 56 3.93 0.72 0.07
CA ASN A 56 4.57 -0.48 -0.46
C ASN A 56 5.16 -0.19 -1.84
N ILE A 57 6.35 -0.72 -2.07
CA ILE A 57 6.99 -0.76 -3.38
C ILE A 57 7.21 -2.23 -3.70
N GLU A 58 6.81 -2.67 -4.89
CA GLU A 58 6.99 -4.05 -5.34
C GLU A 58 7.62 -4.05 -6.73
N TYR A 59 8.60 -4.94 -6.91
CA TYR A 59 9.22 -5.24 -8.18
C TYR A 59 9.02 -6.72 -8.55
N VAL A 60 8.23 -6.99 -9.60
CA VAL A 60 8.07 -8.34 -10.15
C VAL A 60 9.27 -8.68 -11.01
N THR A 61 9.96 -9.74 -10.62
CA THR A 61 11.11 -10.25 -11.35
C THR A 61 10.66 -11.15 -12.49
N PRO A 62 11.44 -11.28 -13.58
CA PRO A 62 11.16 -12.22 -14.66
C PRO A 62 11.34 -13.69 -14.25
N LEU A 63 11.64 -13.97 -12.98
CA LEU A 63 11.86 -15.31 -12.46
C LEU A 63 10.52 -16.01 -12.21
N PHE A 64 10.51 -17.33 -12.44
CA PHE A 64 9.33 -18.19 -12.26
C PHE A 64 8.10 -17.75 -13.07
N ASN A 65 8.29 -17.28 -14.31
CA ASN A 65 7.23 -16.76 -15.19
C ASN A 65 6.50 -15.55 -14.59
N ASP A 66 7.26 -14.54 -14.18
CA ASP A 66 6.78 -13.33 -13.49
C ASP A 66 5.96 -13.61 -12.23
N LYS A 67 6.20 -14.75 -11.56
CA LYS A 67 5.50 -15.11 -10.31
C LYS A 67 6.24 -14.71 -9.06
N LEU A 68 7.52 -14.35 -9.15
CA LEU A 68 8.31 -13.91 -8.00
C LEU A 68 8.46 -12.40 -8.01
N ALA A 69 8.15 -11.75 -6.90
CA ALA A 69 8.34 -10.33 -6.71
C ALA A 69 9.12 -10.04 -5.43
N VAL A 70 9.89 -8.96 -5.46
CA VAL A 70 10.55 -8.39 -4.30
C VAL A 70 9.70 -7.22 -3.82
N ASN A 71 9.43 -7.15 -2.53
CA ASN A 71 8.67 -6.06 -1.93
C ASN A 71 9.51 -5.31 -0.89
N LEU A 72 9.17 -4.04 -0.71
CA LEU A 72 9.68 -3.18 0.33
C LEU A 72 8.51 -2.35 0.86
N ASP A 73 8.23 -2.50 2.14
CA ASP A 73 7.15 -1.80 2.83
C ASP A 73 7.72 -0.85 3.86
N TYR A 74 7.19 0.35 3.91
CA TYR A 74 7.50 1.33 4.93
C TYR A 74 6.20 1.67 5.65
N SER A 75 6.15 1.48 6.95
CA SER A 75 4.95 1.71 7.75
C SER A 75 5.26 2.51 9.00
N MET A 76 4.30 3.35 9.39
CA MET A 76 4.37 4.18 10.59
C MET A 76 3.09 3.99 11.40
N ILE A 77 3.26 3.85 12.71
CA ILE A 77 2.21 3.84 13.71
C ILE A 77 2.46 5.01 14.64
N LYS A 78 1.48 5.90 14.76
CA LYS A 78 1.52 7.03 15.69
C LYS A 78 0.67 6.72 16.91
N SER A 79 1.19 7.00 18.09
CA SER A 79 0.46 6.82 19.35
C SER A 79 -0.80 7.68 19.42
N ASP A 80 -0.75 8.91 18.90
CA ASP A 80 -1.88 9.84 18.80
C ASP A 80 -3.09 9.27 18.03
N TRP A 81 -2.87 8.30 17.14
CA TRP A 81 -3.94 7.69 16.36
C TRP A 81 -4.62 6.53 17.11
N LEU A 82 -4.04 6.02 18.19
CA LEU A 82 -4.57 4.83 18.86
C LEU A 82 -5.77 5.14 19.78
N GLY A 83 -6.17 6.41 19.92
CA GLY A 83 -7.41 6.81 20.60
C GLY A 83 -7.45 6.44 22.09
N PHE A 84 -6.30 6.28 22.72
CA PHE A 84 -6.20 6.12 24.17
C PHE A 84 -6.42 7.49 24.82
N ASP A 85 -7.67 7.90 24.96
CA ASP A 85 -8.03 9.04 25.79
C ASP A 85 -8.03 8.62 27.26
N GLU A 86 -7.16 9.30 28.03
CA GLU A 86 -7.22 9.61 29.46
C GLU A 86 -7.08 8.48 30.50
N GLU A 87 -6.31 8.81 31.56
CA GLU A 87 -6.22 8.16 32.88
C GLU A 87 -5.07 7.19 33.19
N ALA A 88 -3.98 7.17 32.41
CA ALA A 88 -2.72 6.62 32.89
C ALA A 88 -1.63 7.70 32.90
N GLU A 89 -1.39 8.26 34.09
CA GLU A 89 -0.14 8.97 34.38
C GLU A 89 1.05 8.06 34.07
N ALA A 90 1.62 8.20 32.89
CA ALA A 90 2.91 7.64 32.55
C ALA A 90 3.65 8.66 31.68
N GLU A 91 4.68 9.24 32.26
CA GLU A 91 5.68 10.10 31.63
C GLU A 91 5.96 9.71 30.17
N ASN A 92 5.72 10.65 29.25
CA ASN A 92 6.46 10.81 27.98
C ASN A 92 6.72 9.55 27.12
N ASN A 93 5.76 8.63 27.01
CA ASN A 93 5.90 7.49 26.08
C ASN A 93 5.20 7.77 24.75
N GLU A 94 5.77 8.69 23.96
CA GLU A 94 5.49 8.81 22.53
C GLU A 94 6.02 7.53 21.83
N LEU A 95 5.18 6.49 21.73
CA LEU A 95 5.52 5.25 21.02
C LEU A 95 5.28 5.45 19.51
N ASP A 96 6.11 6.28 18.89
CA ASP A 96 6.14 6.43 17.44
C ASP A 96 6.95 5.27 16.84
N LEU A 97 6.24 4.27 16.30
CA LEU A 97 6.85 3.08 15.72
C LEU A 97 6.91 3.23 14.21
N THR A 98 8.11 3.40 13.70
CA THR A 98 8.40 3.32 12.26
C THR A 98 9.14 2.02 11.99
N TYR A 99 8.72 1.29 10.97
CA TYR A 99 9.42 0.08 10.55
C TYR A 99 9.43 -0.05 9.03
N ILE A 100 10.46 -0.72 8.55
CA ILE A 100 10.61 -1.10 7.15
C ILE A 100 10.61 -2.62 7.05
N GLU A 101 9.87 -3.18 6.10
CA GLU A 101 9.82 -4.61 5.84
C GLU A 101 10.32 -4.86 4.43
N GLY A 102 11.25 -5.81 4.29
CA GLY A 102 11.71 -6.27 2.99
C GLY A 102 11.28 -7.72 2.81
N GLY A 103 10.69 -8.05 1.68
CA GLY A 103 10.13 -9.38 1.48
C GLY A 103 10.13 -9.86 0.04
N LEU A 104 9.70 -11.12 -0.09
CA LEU A 104 9.51 -11.81 -1.35
C LEU A 104 8.08 -12.31 -1.43
N ASN A 105 7.41 -12.01 -2.53
CA ASN A 105 6.05 -12.45 -2.84
C ASN A 105 6.07 -13.47 -3.99
N TYR A 106 5.40 -14.60 -3.81
CA TYR A 106 5.19 -15.62 -4.84
C TYR A 106 3.72 -15.75 -5.21
N TYR A 107 3.40 -15.48 -6.48
CA TYR A 107 2.03 -15.51 -7.03
C TYR A 107 1.65 -16.91 -7.54
N PHE A 108 0.58 -17.50 -6.99
CA PHE A 108 0.23 -18.90 -7.30
C PHE A 108 -0.43 -19.06 -8.68
N PHE A 109 -1.46 -18.27 -8.97
CA PHE A 109 -2.35 -18.50 -10.12
C PHE A 109 -2.00 -17.67 -11.34
N LYS A 110 -1.73 -16.37 -11.16
CA LYS A 110 -1.51 -15.44 -12.28
C LYS A 110 -0.15 -14.74 -12.11
N PRO A 111 0.64 -14.62 -13.19
CA PRO A 111 1.88 -13.85 -13.20
C PRO A 111 1.67 -12.45 -12.66
N GLY A 112 2.39 -12.11 -11.60
CA GLY A 112 2.35 -10.82 -10.92
C GLY A 112 0.98 -10.34 -10.48
N ARG A 113 -0.05 -11.17 -10.24
CA ARG A 113 -1.33 -10.65 -9.71
C ARG A 113 -2.16 -11.72 -9.03
N GLY A 114 -3.08 -11.27 -8.18
CA GLY A 114 -4.00 -12.15 -7.46
C GLY A 114 -3.36 -12.72 -6.21
N LEU A 115 -3.79 -13.92 -5.81
CA LEU A 115 -3.32 -14.54 -4.57
C LEU A 115 -1.81 -14.83 -4.63
N TYR A 116 -1.11 -14.38 -3.60
CA TYR A 116 0.31 -14.63 -3.39
C TYR A 116 0.56 -15.07 -1.96
N GLY A 117 1.65 -15.81 -1.75
CA GLY A 117 2.25 -16.05 -0.44
C GLY A 117 3.54 -15.26 -0.36
N GLY A 118 3.79 -14.63 0.78
CA GLY A 118 4.97 -13.79 0.98
C GLY A 118 5.74 -14.15 2.24
N VAL A 119 7.04 -13.90 2.21
CA VAL A 119 7.89 -13.90 3.41
C VAL A 119 8.55 -12.53 3.54
N GLU A 120 8.41 -11.91 4.70
CA GLU A 120 8.85 -10.55 4.97
C GLU A 120 9.72 -10.53 6.23
N LEU A 121 10.80 -9.76 6.17
CA LEU A 121 11.67 -9.48 7.29
C LEU A 121 11.47 -8.02 7.71
N ARG A 122 11.07 -7.84 8.96
CA ARG A 122 10.84 -6.53 9.57
C ARG A 122 12.11 -6.01 10.21
N LYS A 123 12.42 -4.74 9.94
CA LYS A 123 13.47 -3.97 10.61
C LYS A 123 12.86 -2.72 11.25
N TYR A 124 13.14 -2.56 12.54
CA TYR A 124 12.85 -1.37 13.35
C TYR A 124 14.04 -0.41 13.30
#